data_AF-A0A7W0MEC1-F1
#
_entry.id   AF-A0A7W0MEC1-F1
#
_cell.length_a   1.000
_cell.length_b   1.000
_cell.length_c   1.000
_cell.angle_alpha   90.00
_cell.angle_beta   90.00
_cell.angle_gamma   90.00
#
_symmetry.space_group_name_H-M   'P 1'
#
loop_
_entity.id
_entity.type
_entity.pdbx_description
1 polymer ?
#
loop_
_entity_poly.entity_id
_entity_poly.type
_entity_poly.pdbx_seq_one_letter_code
_entity_poly.pdbx_strand_id
1 'polypeptide(L)'
;MPKRRARRSLPTPVDTEVEAYGFIRDQLREMGWNIKNPSRSGEGQVWTQNQCLSCEPIKTALGTTRPENIVKLSESLLWVIEAKRDRKALDKAVREATDDYAAPIISGGALARIIHAVAIVRQLREVLAG
;
A
#
# COMPACT_ATOMS: atom_id res chain seq x y z
N MET A 1 25.09 34.32 35.01
CA MET A 1 24.09 33.25 34.77
C MET A 1 23.55 33.38 33.34
N PRO A 2 23.92 32.52 32.37
CA PRO A 2 23.34 32.60 31.04
C PRO A 2 21.96 31.92 31.02
N LYS A 3 20.95 32.62 30.48
CA LYS A 3 19.59 32.10 30.31
C LYS A 3 19.58 31.06 29.18
N ARG A 4 19.21 29.82 29.48
CA ARG A 4 18.95 28.77 28.47
C ARG A 4 17.84 29.23 27.53
N ARG A 5 18.14 29.42 26.24
CA ARG A 5 17.12 29.57 25.19
C ARG A 5 16.35 28.26 25.08
N ALA A 6 15.02 28.33 25.18
CA ALA A 6 14.14 27.20 24.93
C ALA A 6 14.39 26.68 23.50
N ARG A 7 14.62 25.38 23.36
CA ARG A 7 14.62 24.72 22.03
C ARG A 7 13.23 24.88 21.46
N ARG A 8 13.11 25.68 20.40
CA ARG A 8 11.90 25.74 19.57
C ARG A 8 11.69 24.32 19.01
N SER A 9 10.64 23.65 19.47
CA SER A 9 10.28 22.33 18.96
C SER A 9 10.02 22.45 17.46
N LEU A 10 10.70 21.63 16.67
CA LEU A 10 10.36 21.47 15.26
C LEU A 10 8.90 21.00 15.17
N PRO A 11 8.10 21.49 14.21
CA PRO A 11 6.74 21.01 14.03
C PRO A 11 6.77 19.50 13.82
N THR A 12 5.94 18.79 14.56
CA THR A 12 5.74 17.35 14.37
C THR A 12 5.29 17.13 12.93
N PRO A 13 5.94 16.24 12.15
CA PRO A 13 5.49 15.92 10.80
C PRO A 13 4.00 15.55 10.86
N VAL A 14 3.19 16.24 10.08
CA VAL A 14 1.76 15.94 9.99
C VAL A 14 1.69 14.77 9.03
N ASP A 15 1.62 13.55 9.56
CA ASP A 15 1.53 12.34 8.74
C ASP A 15 0.25 12.39 7.87
N THR A 16 0.35 12.98 6.67
CA THR A 16 -0.81 13.11 5.77
C THR A 16 -0.96 11.86 4.92
N GLU A 17 -2.18 11.63 4.44
CA GLU A 17 -2.47 10.58 3.44
C GLU A 17 -1.61 10.76 2.17
N VAL A 18 -1.33 12.01 1.80
CA VAL A 18 -0.45 12.37 0.68
C VAL A 18 1.00 11.90 0.92
N GLU A 19 1.49 12.02 2.16
CA GLU A 19 2.83 11.52 2.52
C GLU A 19 2.90 9.99 2.53
N ALA A 20 1.85 9.30 2.98
CA ALA A 20 1.76 7.84 2.92
C ALA A 20 1.81 7.34 1.46
N TYR A 21 1.04 7.99 0.57
CA TYR A 21 1.06 7.70 -0.87
C TYR A 21 2.45 7.87 -1.49
N GLY A 22 3.10 9.01 -1.22
CA GLY A 22 4.44 9.29 -1.71
C GLY A 22 5.45 8.25 -1.22
N PHE A 23 5.40 7.92 0.07
CA PHE A 23 6.28 6.95 0.70
C PHE A 23 6.17 5.56 0.08
N ILE A 24 4.97 5.00 -0.04
CA ILE A 24 4.77 3.64 -0.59
C ILE A 24 5.27 3.59 -2.05
N ARG A 25 4.93 4.60 -2.85
CA ARG A 25 5.32 4.67 -4.26
C ARG A 25 6.84 4.78 -4.43
N ASP A 26 7.51 5.59 -3.61
CA ASP A 26 8.96 5.73 -3.65
C ASP A 26 9.66 4.45 -3.19
N GLN A 27 9.17 3.79 -2.13
CA GLN A 27 9.68 2.50 -1.71
C GLN A 27 9.51 1.42 -2.78
N LEU A 28 8.34 1.33 -3.44
CA LEU A 28 8.11 0.42 -4.56
C LEU A 28 9.09 0.71 -5.72
N ARG A 29 9.31 1.99 -6.05
CA ARG A 29 10.29 2.37 -7.07
C ARG A 29 11.72 1.98 -6.68
N GLU A 30 12.12 2.20 -5.42
CA GLU A 30 13.45 1.83 -4.90
C GLU A 30 13.69 0.32 -4.97
N MET A 31 12.66 -0.49 -4.76
CA MET A 31 12.73 -1.95 -4.91
C MET A 31 12.68 -2.42 -6.38
N GLY A 32 12.60 -1.50 -7.35
CA GLY A 32 12.65 -1.81 -8.77
C GLY A 32 11.28 -2.06 -9.43
N TRP A 33 10.17 -1.83 -8.73
CA TRP A 33 8.83 -2.01 -9.31
C TRP A 33 8.49 -0.92 -10.33
N ASN A 34 7.85 -1.32 -11.44
CA ASN A 34 7.31 -0.38 -12.41
C ASN A 34 5.98 0.22 -11.90
N ILE A 35 6.09 1.36 -11.23
CA ILE A 35 4.98 2.10 -10.61
C ILE A 35 3.90 2.66 -11.58
N LYS A 36 3.95 2.33 -12.87
CA LYS A 36 2.88 2.69 -13.84
C LYS A 36 1.63 1.84 -13.58
N ASN A 37 0.46 2.41 -13.90
CA ASN A 37 -0.83 1.72 -13.82
C ASN A 37 -0.87 0.54 -14.83
N PRO A 38 -1.01 -0.72 -14.38
CA PRO A 38 -1.09 -1.88 -15.25
C PRO A 38 -2.26 -1.84 -16.24
N SER A 39 -3.38 -1.19 -15.89
CA SER A 39 -4.53 -1.02 -16.77
C SER A 39 -4.29 -0.02 -17.92
N ARG A 40 -3.21 0.76 -17.88
CA ARG A 40 -2.85 1.75 -18.92
C ARG A 40 -1.51 1.48 -19.60
N SER A 41 -0.70 0.59 -19.04
CA SER A 41 0.63 0.26 -19.54
C SER A 41 0.88 -1.23 -19.28
N GLY A 42 1.14 -2.00 -20.34
CA GLY A 42 1.36 -3.45 -20.22
C GLY A 42 2.54 -3.84 -19.34
N GLU A 43 3.52 -2.94 -19.17
CA GLU A 43 4.66 -3.12 -18.28
C GLU A 43 4.42 -2.59 -16.87
N GLY A 44 3.30 -1.88 -16.65
CA GLY A 44 2.96 -1.32 -15.35
C GLY A 44 2.64 -2.40 -14.32
N GLN A 45 3.02 -2.16 -13.07
CA GLN A 45 2.89 -3.12 -11.99
C GLN A 45 2.16 -2.58 -10.77
N VAL A 46 1.78 -1.30 -10.69
CA VAL A 46 1.17 -0.75 -9.46
C VAL A 46 -0.12 -0.03 -9.76
N TRP A 47 -1.21 -0.53 -9.21
CA TRP A 47 -2.44 0.25 -9.04
C TRP A 47 -2.37 1.03 -7.73
N THR A 48 -2.71 2.31 -7.78
CA THR A 48 -3.02 3.10 -6.58
C THR A 48 -4.46 2.87 -6.12
N GLN A 49 -4.82 3.37 -4.94
CA GLN A 49 -6.17 3.27 -4.37
C GLN A 49 -7.30 3.50 -5.39
N ASN A 50 -7.27 4.61 -6.14
CA ASN A 50 -8.31 4.91 -7.14
C ASN A 50 -8.17 4.10 -8.45
N GLN A 51 -6.98 3.60 -8.74
CA GLN A 51 -6.70 2.87 -9.98
C GLN A 51 -7.03 1.38 -9.88
N CYS A 52 -7.07 0.79 -8.68
CA CYS A 52 -7.32 -0.65 -8.55
C CYS A 52 -8.67 -1.06 -9.14
N LEU A 53 -9.67 -0.15 -9.08
CA LEU A 53 -10.99 -0.36 -9.66
C LEU A 53 -11.03 -0.23 -11.21
N SER A 54 -9.93 0.11 -11.87
CA SER A 54 -9.86 0.02 -13.34
C SER A 54 -9.55 -1.40 -13.84
N CYS A 55 -9.32 -2.35 -12.94
CA CYS A 55 -9.21 -3.77 -13.22
C CYS A 55 -10.53 -4.45 -12.86
N GLU A 56 -11.27 -4.95 -13.85
CA GLU A 56 -12.64 -5.45 -13.63
C GLU A 56 -12.72 -6.56 -12.57
N PRO A 57 -11.84 -7.58 -12.57
CA PRO A 57 -11.87 -8.61 -11.52
C PRO A 57 -11.66 -8.06 -10.10
N ILE A 58 -10.76 -7.08 -9.94
CA ILE A 58 -10.52 -6.41 -8.65
C ILE A 58 -11.73 -5.58 -8.25
N LYS A 59 -12.32 -4.82 -9.19
CA LYS A 59 -13.50 -4.01 -8.96
C LYS A 59 -14.71 -4.85 -8.55
N THR A 60 -14.95 -5.98 -9.21
CA THR A 60 -16.01 -6.91 -8.86
C THR A 60 -15.83 -7.44 -7.44
N ALA A 61 -14.60 -7.78 -7.05
CA ALA A 61 -14.29 -8.31 -5.73
C ALA A 61 -14.41 -7.25 -4.60
N LEU A 62 -13.93 -6.03 -4.84
CA LEU A 62 -13.83 -5.00 -3.80
C LEU A 62 -15.03 -4.04 -3.75
N GLY A 63 -15.83 -3.99 -4.81
CA GLY A 63 -16.91 -3.02 -4.97
C GLY A 63 -16.37 -1.59 -4.97
N THR A 64 -16.66 -0.85 -3.89
CA THR A 64 -16.19 0.53 -3.69
C THR A 64 -14.99 0.64 -2.76
N THR A 65 -14.65 -0.43 -2.03
CA THR A 65 -13.54 -0.46 -1.08
C THR A 65 -12.20 -0.58 -1.79
N ARG A 66 -11.13 -0.04 -1.18
CA ARG A 66 -9.83 0.13 -1.85
C ARG A 66 -8.69 0.05 -0.83
N PRO A 67 -7.69 -0.81 -1.03
CA PRO A 67 -6.42 -0.70 -0.33
C PRO A 67 -5.63 0.51 -0.83
N GLU A 68 -4.54 0.87 -0.15
CA GLU A 68 -3.63 1.94 -0.59
C GLU A 68 -3.00 1.65 -1.97
N ASN A 69 -2.51 0.42 -2.16
CA ASN A 69 -1.94 -0.02 -3.42
C ASN A 69 -2.19 -1.50 -3.68
N ILE A 70 -2.17 -1.88 -4.95
CA ILE A 70 -2.08 -3.27 -5.40
C ILE A 70 -0.91 -3.39 -6.37
N VAL A 71 0.01 -4.33 -6.12
CA VAL A 71 1.13 -4.64 -7.01
C VAL A 71 0.81 -5.90 -7.82
N LYS A 72 0.93 -5.81 -9.14
CA LYS A 72 0.82 -6.91 -10.08
C LYS A 72 2.18 -7.62 -10.21
N LEU A 73 2.31 -8.79 -9.60
CA LEU A 73 3.51 -9.62 -9.78
C LEU A 73 3.42 -10.44 -11.07
N SER A 74 2.22 -10.89 -11.42
CA SER A 74 1.91 -11.55 -12.68
C SER A 74 0.42 -11.40 -13.02
N GLU A 75 -0.03 -12.01 -14.11
CA GLU A 75 -1.46 -12.12 -14.45
C GLU A 75 -2.28 -12.94 -13.46
N SER A 76 -1.65 -13.62 -12.48
CA SER A 76 -2.35 -14.45 -11.49
C SER A 76 -1.88 -14.21 -10.05
N LEU A 77 -0.97 -13.25 -9.82
CA LEU A 77 -0.38 -12.97 -8.52
C LEU A 77 -0.36 -11.47 -8.21
N LEU A 78 -0.91 -11.10 -7.05
CA LEU A 78 -0.92 -9.73 -6.54
C LEU A 78 -0.27 -9.59 -5.17
N TRP A 79 0.21 -8.38 -4.87
CA TRP A 79 0.33 -7.87 -3.51
C TRP A 79 -0.76 -6.86 -3.23
N VAL A 80 -1.43 -7.00 -2.10
CA VAL A 80 -2.29 -5.96 -1.53
C VAL A 80 -1.48 -5.23 -0.47
N ILE A 81 -1.40 -3.91 -0.58
CA ILE A 81 -0.72 -3.04 0.37
C ILE A 81 -1.75 -2.19 1.09
N GLU A 82 -1.85 -2.38 2.40
CA GLU A 82 -2.57 -1.47 3.29
C GLU A 82 -1.57 -0.73 4.17
N ALA A 83 -1.80 0.57 4.38
CA ALA A 83 -0.94 1.39 5.21
C ALA A 83 -1.69 2.15 6.29
N LYS A 84 -1.04 2.30 7.45
CA LYS A 84 -1.57 3.08 8.57
C LYS A 84 -0.52 4.04 9.10
N ARG A 85 -1.01 5.16 9.62
CA ARG A 85 -0.21 6.21 10.26
C ARG A 85 0.47 5.71 11.54
N ASP A 86 -0.27 4.99 12.38
CA ASP A 86 0.20 4.53 13.68
C ASP A 86 0.64 3.06 13.62
N ARG A 87 1.81 2.76 14.20
CA ARG A 87 2.29 1.39 14.38
C ARG A 87 1.32 0.54 15.22
N LYS A 88 0.56 1.16 16.14
CA LYS A 88 -0.50 0.46 16.90
C LYS A 88 -1.64 -0.04 16.01
N ALA A 89 -1.78 0.52 14.81
CA ALA A 89 -2.77 0.08 13.83
C ALA A 89 -2.21 -0.97 12.85
N LEU A 90 -1.01 -1.49 13.07
CA LEU A 90 -0.41 -2.51 12.20
C LEU A 90 -1.30 -3.76 12.09
N ASP A 91 -1.78 -4.30 13.20
CA ASP A 91 -2.64 -5.49 13.20
C ASP A 91 -3.95 -5.24 12.43
N LYS A 92 -4.46 -4.00 12.52
CA LYS A 92 -5.63 -3.56 11.73
C LYS A 92 -5.28 -3.51 10.24
N ALA A 93 -4.11 -3.01 9.87
CA ALA A 93 -3.66 -2.98 8.47
C ALA A 93 -3.46 -4.38 7.89
N VAL A 94 -2.87 -5.30 8.67
CA VAL A 94 -2.72 -6.71 8.30
C VAL A 94 -4.08 -7.35 8.06
N ARG A 95 -5.02 -7.16 8.99
CA ARG A 95 -6.38 -7.70 8.87
C ARG A 95 -7.09 -7.13 7.64
N GLU A 96 -7.05 -5.82 7.43
CA GLU A 96 -7.70 -5.20 6.25
C GLU A 96 -7.07 -5.70 4.94
N ALA A 97 -5.73 -5.74 4.84
CA ALA A 97 -5.05 -6.29 3.66
C ALA A 97 -5.44 -7.75 3.38
N THR A 98 -5.59 -8.56 4.42
CA THR A 98 -5.85 -10.00 4.32
C THR A 98 -7.34 -10.30 4.10
N ASP A 99 -8.17 -9.86 5.03
CA ASP A 99 -9.57 -10.29 5.14
C ASP A 99 -10.50 -9.39 4.32
N ASP A 100 -10.24 -8.09 4.28
CA ASP A 100 -11.15 -7.13 3.64
C ASP A 100 -10.83 -6.95 2.15
N TYR A 101 -9.59 -7.24 1.72
CA TYR A 101 -9.14 -7.01 0.35
C TYR A 101 -8.63 -8.27 -0.36
N ALA A 102 -7.64 -8.97 0.19
CA ALA A 102 -7.08 -10.14 -0.47
C ALA A 102 -8.08 -11.31 -0.55
N ALA A 103 -8.77 -11.63 0.54
CA ALA A 103 -9.72 -12.74 0.58
C ALA A 103 -10.89 -12.59 -0.41
N PRO A 104 -11.52 -11.42 -0.58
CA PRO A 104 -12.52 -11.20 -1.63
C PRO A 104 -11.94 -11.35 -3.05
N ILE A 105 -10.74 -10.83 -3.32
CA ILE A 105 -10.11 -10.94 -4.65
C ILE A 105 -9.81 -12.41 -4.99
N ILE A 106 -9.32 -13.20 -4.03
CA ILE A 106 -9.07 -14.64 -4.21
C ILE A 106 -10.40 -15.37 -4.45
N SER A 107 -11.40 -15.12 -3.60
CA SER A 107 -12.70 -15.79 -3.67
C SER A 107 -13.46 -15.47 -4.94
N GLY A 108 -13.26 -14.27 -5.51
CA GLY A 108 -13.81 -13.86 -6.79
C GLY A 108 -13.19 -14.55 -8.01
N GLY A 109 -12.24 -15.47 -7.83
CA GLY A 109 -11.59 -16.20 -8.90
C GLY A 109 -10.70 -15.33 -9.80
N ALA A 110 -10.44 -14.08 -9.38
CA ALA A 110 -9.73 -13.10 -10.18
C ALA A 110 -8.27 -13.52 -10.38
N LEU A 111 -7.59 -14.00 -9.34
CA LEU A 111 -6.13 -14.20 -9.32
C LEU A 111 -5.76 -15.31 -8.31
N ALA A 112 -4.86 -16.22 -8.70
CA ALA A 112 -4.64 -17.52 -8.06
C ALA A 112 -3.86 -17.47 -6.74
N ARG A 113 -3.07 -16.42 -6.48
CA ARG A 113 -2.29 -16.27 -5.24
C ARG A 113 -2.18 -14.78 -4.90
N ILE A 114 -2.33 -14.42 -3.63
CA ILE A 114 -2.01 -13.08 -3.13
C ILE A 114 -0.98 -13.24 -2.02
N ILE A 115 0.07 -12.44 -2.07
CA ILE A 115 1.02 -12.29 -0.98
C ILE A 115 0.68 -10.96 -0.29
N HIS A 116 0.54 -10.97 1.03
CA HIS A 116 0.12 -9.81 1.80
C HIS A 116 1.32 -8.90 2.04
N ALA A 117 1.15 -7.61 1.79
CA ALA A 117 2.15 -6.61 2.11
C ALA A 117 1.51 -5.57 3.01
N VAL A 118 2.16 -5.26 4.13
CA VAL A 118 1.67 -4.27 5.07
C VAL A 118 2.72 -3.21 5.20
N ALA A 119 2.32 -1.98 4.95
CA ALA A 119 3.20 -0.83 5.00
C ALA A 119 2.89 -0.04 6.27
N ILE A 120 3.83 0.03 7.20
CA ILE A 120 3.85 1.20 8.08
C ILE A 120 4.52 2.30 7.25
N VAL A 121 3.99 3.53 7.29
CA VAL A 121 4.52 4.73 6.61
C VAL A 121 6.02 5.01 6.94
N ARG A 122 6.67 4.18 7.78
CA ARG A 122 8.09 4.25 8.11
C ARG A 122 8.94 3.00 7.78
N GLN A 123 8.38 1.86 7.34
CA GLN A 123 9.21 0.67 7.06
C GLN A 123 8.52 -0.33 6.11
N LEU A 124 8.76 -0.23 4.80
CA LEU A 124 8.29 -1.21 3.80
C LEU A 124 9.28 -2.39 3.60
N ARG A 125 10.54 -2.23 4.02
CA ARG A 125 11.63 -3.13 3.65
C ARG A 125 11.61 -4.51 4.32
N GLU A 126 10.93 -4.66 5.46
CA GLU A 126 10.93 -5.91 6.23
C GLU A 126 9.80 -6.87 5.84
N VAL A 127 8.72 -6.38 5.22
CA VAL A 127 7.52 -7.20 4.91
C VAL A 127 7.59 -7.84 3.52
N LEU A 128 8.36 -7.27 2.59
CA LEU A 128 8.43 -7.71 1.19
C LEU A 128 9.63 -8.62 0.86
N ALA A 129 10.46 -8.93 1.86
CA ALA A 129 11.69 -9.72 1.71
C ALA A 129 11.54 -11.18 2.20
N GLY A 130 10.34 -11.60 2.61
CA GLY A 130 10.00 -12.98 2.97
C GLY A 130 9.09 -13.63 1.94
#